data_AF-A4I8J6-F1
#
_entry.id   AF-A4I8J6-F1
#
_cell.length_a   1.000
_cell.length_b   1.000
_cell.length_c   1.000
_cell.angle_alpha   90.00
_cell.angle_beta   90.00
_cell.angle_gamma   90.00
#
_symmetry.space_group_name_H-M   'P 1'
#
loop_
_entity.id
_entity.type
_entity.pdbx_description
1 polymer ?
#
loop_
_entity_poly.entity_id
_entity_poly.type
_entity_poly.pdbx_seq_one_letter_code
_entity_poly.pdbx_strand_id
1 'polypeptide(L)'
;MLRRSFTLRRASPFSLFQKHLGETGVLKGVKNPTRKSAQMYSKLSTPERKMFEERARRVTYPALDAYNRFQKEYAPRFLHLPMKQRQRKVAQLWAELKKNGTVKIPKSAKRKIRKVAKKTKPRRSVTKTAKKKSAK
;
A
#
# COMPACT_ATOMS: atom_id res chain seq x y z
N MET A 1 -27.47 3.45 8.72
CA MET A 1 -26.40 2.41 8.68
C MET A 1 -25.13 3.02 8.07
N LEU A 2 -24.03 3.17 8.82
CA LEU A 2 -22.76 3.57 8.21
C LEU A 2 -22.26 2.41 7.33
N ARG A 3 -22.25 2.60 6.00
CA ARG A 3 -21.53 1.72 5.08
C ARG A 3 -20.02 1.88 5.34
N ARG A 4 -19.49 1.17 6.35
CA ARG A 4 -18.05 0.98 6.49
C ARG A 4 -17.63 0.02 5.38
N SER A 5 -17.35 0.52 4.19
CA SER A 5 -16.64 -0.26 3.19
C SER A 5 -15.26 -0.55 3.79
N PHE A 6 -15.10 -1.74 4.38
CA PHE A 6 -13.80 -2.29 4.68
C PHE A 6 -13.14 -2.59 3.34
N THR A 7 -12.56 -1.57 2.72
CA THR A 7 -11.62 -1.80 1.63
C THR A 7 -10.51 -2.63 2.26
N LEU A 8 -10.41 -3.90 1.89
CA LEU A 8 -9.35 -4.80 2.36
C LEU A 8 -8.03 -4.30 1.78
N ARG A 9 -7.39 -3.37 2.50
CA ARG A 9 -6.10 -2.80 2.13
C ARG A 9 -5.01 -3.70 2.72
N ARG A 10 -3.98 -4.00 1.91
CA ARG A 10 -2.81 -4.77 2.39
C ARG A 10 -1.98 -3.99 3.42
N ALA A 11 -1.98 -2.67 3.33
CA ALA A 11 -1.37 -1.77 4.29
C ALA A 11 -2.41 -0.80 4.86
N SER A 12 -2.30 -0.49 6.15
CA SER A 12 -3.06 0.59 6.76
C SER A 12 -2.50 1.96 6.35
N PRO A 13 -3.33 2.96 6.05
CA PRO A 13 -2.85 4.34 5.85
C PRO A 13 -2.06 4.86 7.06
N PHE A 14 -2.50 4.48 8.27
CA PHE A 14 -1.81 4.84 9.51
C PHE A 14 -0.40 4.23 9.59
N SER A 15 -0.22 2.97 9.19
CA SER A 15 1.11 2.34 9.23
C SER A 15 2.08 3.00 8.24
N LEU A 16 1.57 3.46 7.08
CA LEU A 16 2.37 4.24 6.14
C LEU A 16 2.73 5.63 6.66
N PHE A 17 1.79 6.28 7.36
CA PHE A 17 2.06 7.55 8.03
C PHE A 17 3.10 7.39 9.13
N GLN A 18 3.00 6.34 9.96
CA GLN A 18 3.97 6.06 11.00
C GLN A 18 5.37 5.78 10.41
N LYS A 19 5.43 5.07 9.27
CA LYS A 19 6.70 4.87 8.55
C LYS A 19 7.29 6.20 8.06
N HIS A 20 6.48 7.06 7.46
CA HIS A 20 6.89 8.42 7.10
C HIS A 20 7.38 9.21 8.33
N LEU A 21 6.67 9.05 9.45
CA LEU A 21 7.04 9.40 10.83
C LEU A 21 8.51 9.13 11.19
N GLY A 22 8.88 7.87 10.99
CA GLY A 22 10.22 7.38 11.29
C GLY A 22 11.28 7.89 10.32
N GLU A 23 10.93 7.98 9.03
CA GLU A 23 11.81 8.49 7.97
C GLU A 23 12.15 9.97 8.17
N THR A 24 11.19 10.81 8.58
CA THR A 24 11.44 12.23 8.90
C THR A 24 12.14 12.44 10.24
N GLY A 25 12.21 11.41 11.09
CA GLY A 25 12.84 11.50 12.41
C GLY A 25 12.00 12.21 13.48
N VAL A 26 10.77 12.63 13.19
CA VAL A 26 9.86 13.31 14.14
C VAL A 26 9.54 12.46 15.38
N LEU A 27 9.64 11.14 15.23
CA LEU A 27 9.42 10.16 16.30
C LEU A 27 10.66 9.87 17.16
N LYS A 28 11.85 10.38 16.78
CA LYS A 28 13.09 10.17 17.56
C LYS A 28 13.00 10.92 18.90
N GLY A 29 13.45 10.29 19.98
CA GLY A 29 13.45 10.85 21.33
C GLY A 29 12.08 10.91 22.02
N VAL A 30 10.99 10.51 21.36
CA VAL A 30 9.66 10.51 21.95
C VAL A 30 9.47 9.25 22.80
N LYS A 31 9.11 9.40 24.09
CA LYS A 31 8.85 8.27 25.01
C LYS A 31 7.82 7.28 24.47
N ASN A 32 6.74 7.78 23.88
CA ASN A 32 5.64 6.98 23.32
C ASN A 32 5.37 7.34 21.84
N PRO A 33 6.19 6.84 20.89
CA PRO A 33 6.11 7.24 19.49
C PRO A 33 4.77 6.82 18.85
N THR A 34 4.25 5.65 19.20
CA THR A 34 2.96 5.16 18.68
C THR A 34 1.80 6.08 19.07
N ARG A 35 1.70 6.47 20.35
CA ARG A 35 0.64 7.37 20.83
C ARG A 35 0.73 8.75 20.17
N LYS A 36 1.93 9.32 20.07
CA LYS A 36 2.15 10.62 19.39
C LYS A 36 1.79 10.54 17.90
N SER A 37 2.20 9.47 17.22
CA SER A 37 1.84 9.26 15.80
C SER A 37 0.33 9.12 15.59
N ALA A 38 -0.39 8.44 16.49
CA ALA A 38 -1.84 8.33 16.43
C ALA A 38 -2.53 9.70 16.58
N GLN A 39 -2.06 10.52 17.53
CA GLN A 39 -2.55 11.90 17.72
C GLN A 39 -2.25 12.79 16.51
N MET A 40 -1.07 12.66 15.89
CA MET A 40 -0.75 13.41 14.67
C MET A 40 -1.63 12.96 13.50
N TYR A 41 -1.84 11.65 13.35
CA TYR A 41 -2.69 11.10 12.30
C TYR A 41 -4.15 11.57 12.43
N SER A 42 -4.68 11.62 13.67
CA SER A 42 -6.03 12.15 13.94
C SER A 42 -6.14 13.66 13.78
N LYS A 43 -5.03 14.39 13.67
CA LYS A 43 -4.98 15.82 13.35
C LYS A 43 -4.65 16.13 11.88
N LEU A 44 -4.28 15.12 11.09
CA LEU A 44 -4.02 15.31 9.65
C LEU A 44 -5.24 15.89 8.94
N SER A 45 -4.97 16.78 7.99
CA SER A 45 -6.00 17.32 7.11
C SER A 45 -6.60 16.23 6.21
N THR A 46 -7.82 16.46 5.73
CA THR A 46 -8.50 15.52 4.82
C THR A 46 -7.71 15.20 3.54
N PRO A 47 -7.03 16.15 2.86
CA PRO A 47 -6.21 15.81 1.68
C PRO A 47 -4.98 14.96 2.03
N GLU A 48 -4.30 15.24 3.14
CA GLU A 48 -3.13 14.46 3.58
C GLU A 48 -3.52 13.03 3.92
N ARG A 49 -4.65 12.84 4.63
CA ARG A 49 -5.18 11.49 4.87
C ARG A 49 -5.46 10.77 3.57
N LYS A 50 -6.16 11.40 2.62
CA LYS A 50 -6.43 10.82 1.29
C LYS A 50 -5.15 10.42 0.56
N MET A 51 -4.08 11.20 0.67
CA MET A 51 -2.78 10.84 0.09
C MET A 51 -2.23 9.52 0.68
N PHE A 52 -2.26 9.34 2.00
CA PHE A 52 -1.83 8.08 2.63
C PHE A 52 -2.79 6.93 2.30
N GLU A 53 -4.07 7.21 2.15
CA GLU A 53 -5.05 6.23 1.69
C GLU A 53 -4.78 5.73 0.27
N GLU A 54 -4.51 6.63 -0.67
CA GLU A 54 -4.12 6.28 -2.03
C GLU A 54 -2.80 5.53 -2.07
N ARG A 55 -1.82 5.96 -1.28
CA ARG A 55 -0.54 5.24 -1.16
C ARG A 55 -0.78 3.83 -0.63
N ALA A 56 -1.61 3.66 0.40
CA ALA A 56 -1.97 2.35 0.97
C ALA A 56 -2.63 1.41 -0.04
N ARG A 57 -3.45 1.93 -0.95
CA ARG A 57 -4.04 1.13 -2.04
C ARG A 57 -3.00 0.63 -3.05
N ARG A 58 -1.89 1.36 -3.22
CA ARG A 58 -0.83 1.06 -4.19
C ARG A 58 0.29 0.18 -3.63
N VAL A 59 0.44 0.11 -2.30
CA VAL A 59 1.51 -0.68 -1.67
C VAL A 59 1.25 -2.17 -1.89
N THR A 60 2.29 -2.85 -2.37
CA THR A 60 2.33 -4.31 -2.56
C THR A 60 3.48 -4.90 -1.74
N TYR A 61 3.31 -6.15 -1.33
CA TYR A 61 4.31 -6.90 -0.56
C TYR A 61 4.68 -8.18 -1.30
N PRO A 62 5.47 -8.11 -2.38
CA PRO A 62 5.75 -9.27 -3.22
C PRO A 62 6.45 -10.41 -2.46
N ALA A 63 7.26 -10.09 -1.44
CA ALA A 63 7.87 -11.09 -0.58
C ALA A 63 6.83 -11.89 0.22
N LEU A 64 5.81 -11.21 0.75
CA LEU A 64 4.72 -11.85 1.47
C LEU A 64 3.82 -12.64 0.52
N ASP A 65 3.52 -12.10 -0.66
CA ASP A 65 2.74 -12.82 -1.67
C ASP A 65 3.47 -14.08 -2.15
N ALA A 66 4.79 -14.04 -2.33
CA ALA A 66 5.61 -15.20 -2.67
C ALA A 66 5.57 -16.25 -1.55
N TYR A 67 5.71 -15.83 -0.29
CA TYR A 67 5.58 -16.74 0.85
C TYR A 67 4.18 -17.37 0.93
N ASN A 68 3.11 -16.59 0.71
CA ASN A 68 1.74 -17.11 0.72
C ASN A 68 1.49 -18.12 -0.41
N ARG A 69 2.08 -17.92 -1.58
CA ARG A 69 2.05 -18.91 -2.69
C ARG A 69 2.77 -20.19 -2.28
N PHE A 70 3.99 -20.06 -1.76
CA PHE A 70 4.75 -21.18 -1.24
C PHE A 70 4.00 -21.95 -0.15
N GLN A 71 3.37 -21.25 0.79
CA GLN A 71 2.54 -21.88 1.81
C GLN A 71 1.40 -22.69 1.19
N LYS A 72 0.70 -22.17 0.18
CA LYS A 72 -0.39 -22.90 -0.49
C LYS A 72 0.11 -24.16 -1.21
N GLU A 73 1.29 -24.11 -1.81
CA GLU A 73 1.90 -25.23 -2.53
C GLU A 73 2.42 -26.33 -1.59
N TYR A 74 3.03 -25.95 -0.45
CA TYR A 74 3.72 -26.90 0.44
C TYR A 74 2.92 -27.28 1.68
N ALA A 75 1.94 -26.49 2.12
CA ALA A 75 1.11 -26.83 3.29
C ALA A 75 0.37 -28.18 3.15
N PRO A 76 -0.15 -28.57 1.97
CA PRO A 76 -0.81 -29.87 1.81
C PRO A 76 0.11 -31.07 2.10
N ARG A 77 1.43 -30.94 1.90
CA ARG A 77 2.39 -32.04 2.15
C ARG A 77 2.48 -32.43 3.63
N PHE A 78 2.10 -31.52 4.51
CA PHE A 78 2.16 -31.68 5.96
C PHE A 78 0.76 -31.79 6.59
N LEU A 79 -0.23 -32.30 5.84
CA LEU A 79 -1.59 -32.48 6.34
C LEU A 79 -1.68 -33.43 7.53
N HIS A 80 -0.79 -34.43 7.56
CA HIS A 80 -0.64 -35.38 8.66
C HIS A 80 -0.15 -34.73 9.97
N LEU A 81 0.42 -33.52 9.92
CA LEU A 81 0.87 -32.79 11.10
C LEU A 81 -0.20 -31.80 11.60
N PRO A 82 -0.27 -31.57 12.93
CA PRO A 82 -1.04 -30.48 13.51
C PRO A 82 -0.65 -29.11 12.93
N MET A 83 -1.62 -28.20 12.83
CA MET A 83 -1.47 -26.90 12.15
C MET A 83 -0.23 -26.10 12.63
N LYS A 84 0.03 -26.06 13.93
CA LYS A 84 1.19 -25.35 14.52
C LYS A 84 2.52 -25.94 14.05
N GLN A 85 2.62 -27.27 13.95
CA GLN A 85 3.83 -27.94 13.48
C GLN A 85 4.00 -27.78 11.96
N ARG A 86 2.91 -27.87 11.20
CA ARG A 86 2.89 -27.60 9.76
C ARG A 86 3.43 -26.21 9.43
N GLN A 87 2.94 -25.17 10.10
CA GLN A 87 3.40 -23.80 9.90
C GLN A 87 4.91 -23.66 10.18
N ARG A 88 5.42 -24.31 11.24
CA ARG A 88 6.85 -24.33 11.57
C ARG A 88 7.67 -25.01 10.46
N LYS A 89 7.26 -26.18 9.98
CA LYS A 89 7.95 -26.91 8.90
C LYS A 89 7.98 -26.12 7.60
N VAL A 90 6.86 -25.52 7.21
CA VAL A 90 6.79 -24.65 6.02
C VAL A 90 7.68 -23.42 6.19
N ALA A 91 7.71 -22.80 7.38
CA ALA A 91 8.59 -21.66 7.64
C ALA A 91 10.08 -22.04 7.59
N GLN A 92 10.45 -23.22 8.09
CA GLN A 92 11.81 -23.76 8.01
C GLN A 92 12.24 -23.98 6.55
N LEU A 93 11.42 -24.68 5.75
CA LEU A 93 11.71 -24.89 4.33
C LEU A 93 11.85 -23.58 3.56
N TRP A 94 10.98 -22.60 3.83
CA TRP A 94 11.09 -21.28 3.21
C TRP A 94 12.41 -20.59 3.57
N ALA A 95 12.82 -20.66 4.83
CA ALA A 95 14.07 -20.08 5.29
C ALA A 95 15.29 -20.77 4.64
N GLU A 96 15.27 -22.09 4.51
CA GLU A 96 16.31 -22.87 3.82
C GLU A 96 16.40 -22.50 2.33
N LEU A 97 15.27 -22.48 1.61
CA LEU A 97 15.25 -22.10 0.20
C LEU A 97 15.66 -20.64 -0.03
N LYS A 98 15.37 -19.76 0.93
CA LYS A 98 15.80 -18.36 0.87
C LYS A 98 17.31 -18.22 1.10
N LYS A 99 17.89 -19.00 2.02
CA LYS A 99 19.35 -19.05 2.25
C LYS A 99 20.09 -19.60 1.03
N ASN A 100 19.53 -20.62 0.38
CA ASN A 100 20.10 -21.23 -0.82
C ASN A 100 19.95 -20.33 -2.07
N GLY A 101 19.25 -19.20 -1.97
CA GLY A 101 19.03 -18.28 -3.09
C GLY A 101 18.01 -18.78 -4.14
N THR A 102 17.36 -19.91 -3.91
CA THR A 102 16.41 -20.53 -4.85
C THR A 102 15.14 -19.69 -5.00
N VAL A 103 14.70 -19.03 -3.93
CA VAL A 103 13.48 -18.20 -3.97
C VAL A 103 13.79 -16.84 -4.60
N LYS A 104 13.50 -16.74 -5.91
CA LYS A 104 13.45 -15.45 -6.61
C LYS A 104 12.20 -14.68 -6.18
N ILE A 105 12.31 -13.89 -5.11
CA ILE A 105 11.27 -12.92 -4.76
C ILE A 105 11.31 -11.81 -5.82
N PRO A 106 10.23 -11.59 -6.59
CA PRO A 106 10.19 -10.45 -7.50
C PRO A 106 10.33 -9.18 -6.66
N LYS A 107 11.45 -8.48 -6.80
CA LYS A 107 11.57 -7.11 -6.28
C LYS A 107 10.43 -6.35 -6.95
N SER A 108 9.57 -5.70 -6.16
CA SER A 108 8.50 -4.87 -6.70
C SER A 108 9.14 -3.96 -7.73
N ALA A 109 8.88 -4.20 -9.02
CA ALA A 109 9.43 -3.36 -10.06
C ALA A 109 8.95 -1.97 -9.70
N LYS A 110 9.87 -1.06 -9.33
CA LYS A 110 9.58 0.37 -9.28
C LYS A 110 8.99 0.63 -10.65
N ARG A 111 7.66 0.71 -10.70
CA ARG A 111 6.89 0.68 -11.94
C ARG A 111 7.55 1.77 -12.76
N LYS A 112 8.29 1.41 -13.82
CA LYS A 112 8.75 2.39 -14.80
C LYS A 112 7.44 2.97 -15.26
N ILE A 113 7.05 4.10 -14.68
CA ILE A 113 5.91 4.86 -15.14
C ILE A 113 6.35 5.20 -16.54
N ARG A 114 5.91 4.37 -17.50
CA ARG A 114 5.98 4.68 -18.90
C ARG A 114 5.45 6.09 -18.93
N LYS A 115 6.33 7.02 -19.33
CA LYS A 115 5.98 8.37 -19.70
C LYS A 115 4.97 8.22 -20.84
N VAL A 116 3.72 7.90 -20.52
CA VAL A 116 2.58 8.31 -21.32
C VAL A 116 2.46 9.78 -20.97
N ALA A 117 3.46 10.52 -21.47
CA ALA A 117 3.44 11.93 -21.59
C ALA A 117 2.11 12.23 -22.27
N LYS A 118 1.23 12.85 -21.49
CA LYS A 118 0.26 13.83 -21.93
C LYS A 118 0.33 14.05 -23.44
N LYS A 119 -0.41 13.25 -24.22
CA LYS A 119 -0.98 13.76 -25.46
C LYS A 119 -2.04 14.76 -25.01
N THR A 120 -1.57 15.96 -24.69
CA THR A 120 -2.35 17.18 -24.66
C THR A 120 -3.00 17.31 -26.04
N LYS A 121 -4.22 16.77 -26.19
CA LYS A 121 -5.07 17.22 -27.29
C LYS A 121 -5.46 18.66 -26.97
N PRO A 122 -5.17 19.61 -27.86
CA PRO A 122 -5.33 21.03 -27.59
C PRO A 122 -6.81 21.39 -27.43
N ARG A 123 -7.09 22.07 -26.32
CA ARG A 123 -7.99 23.21 -26.17
C ARG A 123 -8.84 23.51 -27.43
N ARG A 124 -10.03 22.91 -27.54
CA ARG A 124 -11.11 23.52 -28.33
C ARG A 124 -11.66 24.68 -27.52
N SER A 125 -11.02 25.84 -27.68
CA SER A 125 -11.61 27.14 -27.36
C SER A 125 -12.77 27.37 -28.32
N VAL A 126 -13.99 27.05 -27.90
CA VAL A 126 -15.18 27.63 -28.51
C VAL A 126 -15.47 28.91 -27.75
N THR A 127 -14.73 29.96 -28.11
CA THR A 127 -15.05 31.36 -27.82
C THR A 127 -15.78 31.94 -29.03
N LYS A 128 -16.71 32.87 -28.76
CA LYS A 128 -17.63 33.60 -29.68
C LYS A 128 -18.97 32.85 -29.84
N THR A 129 -20.14 33.38 -29.46
CA THR A 129 -20.72 34.73 -29.59
C THR A 129 -21.82 34.93 -28.52
N ALA A 130 -21.71 35.85 -27.56
CA ALA A 130 -22.36 37.18 -27.59
C ALA A 130 -23.83 37.22 -28.07
N LYS A 131 -24.79 37.31 -27.13
CA LYS A 131 -26.05 38.05 -27.35
C LYS A 131 -26.48 38.71 -26.02
N LYS A 132 -25.85 39.86 -25.73
CA LYS A 132 -26.45 40.91 -24.89
C LYS A 132 -27.60 41.52 -25.69
N LYS A 133 -28.77 41.64 -25.08
CA LYS A 133 -29.65 42.83 -25.11
C LYS A 133 -30.86 42.55 -24.24
N SER A 134 -30.73 42.93 -22.98
CA SER A 134 -31.83 43.29 -22.09
C SER A 134 -32.68 44.36 -22.79
N ALA A 135 -33.94 44.04 -23.05
CA ALA A 135 -34.94 45.01 -23.48
C ALA A 135 -35.22 45.95 -22.30
N LYS A 136 -35.33 47.23 -22.65
CA LYS A 136 -35.59 48.37 -21.81
C LYS A 136 -37.09 48.62 -21.79
#